data_AF-A0A3D5KYN1-F1
#
_entry.id   AF-A0A3D5KYN1-F1
#
_cell.length_a   1.000
_cell.length_b   1.000
_cell.length_c   1.000
_cell.angle_alpha   90.00
_cell.angle_beta   90.00
_cell.angle_gamma   90.00
#
_symmetry.space_group_name_H-M   'P 1'
#
loop_
_entity.id
_entity.type
_entity.pdbx_description
1 polymer ?
#
loop_
_entity_poly.entity_id
_entity_poly.type
_entity_poly.pdbx_seq_one_letter_code
_entity_poly.pdbx_strand_id
1 'polypeptide(L)'
;MFAEVLLKDPAYTDSPLLAPYRAGGNRSDNPYMNFDLDYFSKGKPCHADLSCPSLQTAIDMIHQNHGAAVLAHPAVNLGGKSGKIEEICALPIDGLEAMSSYHSPDEAAYYTEAALRHNLVLTCGSDFHGRRRPSIEVGTGCRESDDLLDPLLARISWYQ
;
A
#
# COMPACT_ATOMS: atom_id res chain seq x y z
N MET A 1 -18.05 -4.23 3.40
CA MET A 1 -16.90 -4.62 4.26
C MET A 1 -17.40 -4.80 5.68
N PHE A 2 -16.86 -5.74 6.47
CA PHE A 2 -17.41 -6.11 7.79
C PHE A 2 -17.52 -4.92 8.76
N ALA A 3 -16.44 -4.14 8.93
CA ALA A 3 -16.41 -2.99 9.83
C ALA A 3 -17.54 -1.98 9.53
N GLU A 4 -17.73 -1.64 8.26
CA GLU A 4 -18.74 -0.67 7.84
C GLU A 4 -20.16 -1.16 8.10
N VAL A 5 -20.44 -2.44 7.83
CA VAL A 5 -21.75 -3.04 8.08
C VAL A 5 -22.03 -3.08 9.58
N LEU A 6 -21.09 -3.58 10.38
CA LEU A 6 -21.24 -3.72 11.82
C LEU A 6 -21.38 -2.37 12.54
N LEU A 7 -20.62 -1.36 12.13
CA LEU A 7 -20.66 -0.04 12.76
C LEU A 7 -21.95 0.73 12.42
N LYS A 8 -22.58 0.45 11.28
CA LYS A 8 -23.82 1.10 10.84
C LYS A 8 -25.09 0.38 11.27
N ASP A 9 -24.99 -0.90 11.61
CA ASP A 9 -26.14 -1.71 12.01
C ASP A 9 -26.58 -1.33 13.45
N PRO A 10 -27.82 -0.84 13.63
CA PRO A 10 -28.34 -0.43 14.92
C PRO A 10 -28.32 -1.53 15.98
N ALA A 11 -28.37 -2.81 15.58
CA ALA A 11 -28.31 -3.95 16.49
C ALA A 11 -27.00 -4.00 17.30
N TYR A 12 -25.93 -3.35 16.82
CA TYR A 12 -24.63 -3.31 17.47
C TYR A 12 -24.26 -1.92 18.01
N THR A 13 -25.24 -1.03 18.21
CA THR A 13 -25.00 0.33 18.72
C THR A 13 -24.22 0.28 20.04
N ASP A 14 -24.69 -0.53 20.99
CA ASP A 14 -24.12 -0.64 22.35
C ASP A 14 -23.08 -1.77 22.47
N SER A 15 -22.58 -2.29 21.35
CA SER A 15 -21.60 -3.38 21.36
C SER A 15 -20.27 -2.90 21.96
N PRO A 16 -19.79 -3.49 23.08
CA PRO A 16 -18.52 -3.11 23.67
C PRO A 16 -17.33 -3.44 22.75
N LEU A 17 -17.48 -4.42 21.85
CA LEU A 17 -16.46 -4.76 20.84
C LEU A 17 -16.28 -3.66 19.79
N LEU A 18 -17.35 -2.90 19.50
CA LEU A 18 -17.32 -1.84 18.49
C LEU A 18 -17.05 -0.45 19.10
N ALA A 19 -17.23 -0.29 20.41
CA ALA A 19 -17.04 0.98 21.12
C ALA A 19 -15.69 1.67 20.82
N PRO A 20 -14.53 0.97 20.72
CA PRO A 20 -13.26 1.61 20.38
C PRO A 20 -13.24 2.34 19.02
N TYR A 21 -14.06 1.90 18.06
CA TYR A 21 -14.12 2.43 16.70
C TYR A 21 -15.26 3.44 16.51
N ARG A 22 -16.10 3.68 17.53
CA ARG A 22 -17.13 4.72 17.49
C ARG A 22 -16.56 6.06 17.95
N ALA A 23 -17.29 7.16 17.69
CA ALA A 23 -16.86 8.50 18.06
C ALA A 23 -16.46 8.59 19.55
N GLY A 24 -15.26 9.12 19.83
CA GLY A 24 -14.69 9.20 21.18
C GLY A 24 -13.91 7.96 21.63
N GLY A 25 -13.92 6.88 20.84
CA GLY A 25 -13.09 5.71 21.06
C GLY A 25 -11.63 5.92 20.65
N ASN A 26 -10.72 5.15 21.23
CA ASN A 26 -9.28 5.26 20.97
C ASN A 26 -8.81 4.71 19.61
N ARG A 27 -9.73 4.17 18.80
CA ARG A 27 -9.48 3.67 17.43
C ARG A 27 -10.39 4.38 16.41
N SER A 28 -11.02 5.50 16.78
CA SER A 28 -12.05 6.17 15.98
C SER A 28 -11.53 7.13 14.91
N ASP A 29 -10.22 7.37 14.87
CA ASP A 29 -9.53 8.22 13.90
C ASP A 29 -9.59 7.63 12.48
N ASN A 30 -9.45 6.31 12.36
CA ASN A 30 -9.71 5.57 11.13
C ASN A 30 -10.42 4.24 11.44
N PRO A 31 -11.73 4.27 11.72
CA PRO A 31 -12.42 3.18 12.38
C PRO A 31 -12.49 1.91 11.53
N TYR A 32 -12.65 2.05 10.22
CA TYR A 32 -12.71 0.91 9.31
C TYR A 32 -11.35 0.23 9.17
N MET A 33 -10.28 1.01 8.96
CA MET A 33 -8.93 0.46 8.86
C MET A 33 -8.49 -0.16 10.18
N ASN A 34 -8.73 0.51 11.30
CA ASN A 34 -8.33 0.01 12.61
C ASN A 34 -9.05 -1.30 12.96
N PHE A 35 -10.34 -1.42 12.62
CA PHE A 35 -11.07 -2.67 12.76
C PHE A 35 -10.45 -3.79 11.91
N ASP A 36 -10.12 -3.50 10.64
CA ASP A 36 -9.47 -4.48 9.77
C ASP A 36 -8.09 -4.91 10.31
N LEU A 37 -7.33 -3.97 10.88
CA LEU A 37 -6.04 -4.25 11.52
C LEU A 37 -6.16 -5.06 12.81
N ASP A 38 -7.23 -4.89 13.58
CA ASP A 38 -7.43 -5.60 14.84
C ASP A 38 -7.99 -7.01 14.67
N TYR A 39 -8.78 -7.24 13.61
CA TYR A 39 -9.47 -8.50 13.41
C TYR A 39 -8.94 -9.33 12.23
N PHE A 40 -8.53 -8.72 11.11
CA PHE A 40 -8.25 -9.46 9.87
C PHE A 40 -6.76 -9.50 9.49
N SER A 41 -5.92 -8.69 10.12
CA SER A 41 -4.47 -8.74 9.90
C SER A 41 -3.85 -10.06 10.33
N LYS A 42 -2.63 -10.34 9.82
CA LYS A 42 -1.92 -11.57 10.13
C LYS A 42 -1.80 -11.80 11.64
N GLY A 43 -2.22 -12.98 12.10
CA GLY A 43 -2.21 -13.35 13.52
C GLY A 43 -3.38 -12.80 14.34
N LYS A 44 -4.37 -12.16 13.72
CA LYS A 44 -5.59 -11.67 14.37
C LYS A 44 -6.76 -12.66 14.28
N PRO A 45 -7.82 -12.52 15.10
CA PRO A 45 -8.86 -13.55 15.26
C PRO A 45 -9.58 -13.98 13.97
N CYS A 46 -9.69 -13.09 12.99
CA CYS A 46 -10.36 -13.33 11.71
C CYS A 46 -9.37 -13.42 10.54
N HIS A 47 -8.08 -13.62 10.81
CA HIS A 47 -7.10 -13.86 9.76
C HIS A 47 -7.43 -15.16 9.02
N ALA A 48 -7.58 -15.05 7.70
CA ALA A 48 -7.63 -16.21 6.82
C ALA A 48 -6.33 -16.23 6.01
N ASP A 49 -5.69 -17.40 5.95
CA ASP A 49 -4.49 -17.58 5.14
C ASP A 49 -4.83 -17.36 3.66
N LEU A 50 -4.04 -16.50 3.02
CA LEU A 50 -4.14 -16.23 1.59
C LEU A 50 -2.93 -16.85 0.88
N SER A 51 -3.20 -17.72 -0.08
CA SER A 51 -2.18 -18.22 -0.99
C SER A 51 -1.97 -17.21 -2.12
N CYS A 52 -1.04 -16.29 -1.92
CA CYS A 52 -0.58 -15.38 -2.98
C CYS A 52 0.46 -16.07 -3.89
N PRO A 53 0.55 -15.67 -5.18
CA PRO A 53 1.69 -16.03 -6.01
C PRO A 53 3.00 -15.52 -5.38
N SER A 54 4.12 -16.16 -5.74
CA SER A 54 5.44 -15.64 -5.38
C SER A 54 5.65 -14.26 -6.02
N LEU A 55 6.57 -13.47 -5.45
CA LEU A 55 6.92 -12.17 -6.01
C LEU A 55 7.41 -12.30 -7.46
N GLN A 56 8.25 -13.30 -7.76
CA GLN A 56 8.71 -13.57 -9.12
C GLN A 56 7.55 -13.89 -10.06
N THR A 57 6.61 -14.74 -9.62
CA THR A 57 5.43 -15.08 -10.43
C THR A 57 4.57 -13.84 -10.72
N ALA A 58 4.40 -12.95 -9.75
CA ALA A 58 3.65 -11.71 -9.96
C ALA A 58 4.35 -10.77 -10.97
N ILE A 59 5.68 -10.65 -10.89
CA ILE A 59 6.49 -9.88 -11.84
C ILE A 59 6.36 -10.46 -13.25
N ASP A 60 6.58 -11.77 -13.39
CA ASP A 60 6.50 -12.46 -14.68
C ASP A 60 5.11 -12.29 -15.31
N MET A 61 4.04 -12.38 -14.51
CA MET A 61 2.67 -12.17 -14.99
C MET A 61 2.44 -10.75 -15.52
N ILE A 62 2.97 -9.73 -14.85
CA ILE A 62 2.86 -8.34 -15.30
C ILE A 62 3.58 -8.15 -16.64
N HIS A 63 4.83 -8.62 -16.73
CA HIS A 63 5.65 -8.50 -17.94
C HIS A 63 5.06 -9.27 -19.13
N GLN A 64 4.57 -10.50 -18.91
CA GLN A 64 3.91 -11.30 -19.95
C GLN A 64 2.65 -10.65 -20.52
N ASN A 65 2.06 -9.70 -19.79
CA ASN A 65 0.91 -8.90 -20.23
C ASN A 65 1.33 -7.49 -20.67
N HIS A 66 2.59 -7.32 -21.06
CA HIS A 66 3.15 -6.06 -21.57
C HIS A 66 3.06 -4.90 -20.57
N GLY A 67 3.08 -5.19 -19.27
CA GLY A 67 3.05 -4.19 -18.19
C GLY A 67 4.41 -4.01 -17.53
N ALA A 68 4.53 -2.98 -16.67
CA ALA A 68 5.69 -2.73 -15.83
C ALA A 68 5.40 -3.08 -14.37
N ALA A 69 6.27 -3.85 -13.73
CA ALA A 69 6.11 -4.30 -12.35
C ALA A 69 6.64 -3.24 -11.37
N VAL A 70 5.76 -2.70 -10.52
CA VAL A 70 6.11 -1.65 -9.54
C VAL A 70 5.84 -2.14 -8.13
N LEU A 71 6.84 -2.03 -7.24
CA LEU A 71 6.65 -2.33 -5.82
C LEU A 71 5.91 -1.17 -5.14
N ALA A 72 4.69 -1.44 -4.67
CA ALA A 72 3.83 -0.45 -4.01
C ALA A 72 4.13 -0.29 -2.51
N HIS A 73 4.10 0.97 -2.06
CA HIS A 73 4.14 1.51 -0.69
C HIS A 73 4.91 0.62 0.30
N PRO A 74 6.22 0.43 0.08
CA PRO A 74 7.05 -0.54 0.80
C PRO A 74 7.12 -0.30 2.31
N ALA A 75 6.97 0.94 2.80
CA ALA A 75 6.94 1.22 4.24
C ALA A 75 5.86 0.42 4.97
N VAL A 76 4.67 0.35 4.37
CA VAL A 76 3.52 -0.35 4.94
C VAL A 76 3.66 -1.86 4.75
N ASN A 77 4.00 -2.29 3.54
CA ASN A 77 4.00 -3.71 3.17
C ASN A 77 5.16 -4.50 3.79
N LEU A 78 6.30 -3.85 4.03
CA LEU A 78 7.46 -4.51 4.64
C LEU A 78 7.38 -4.53 6.17
N GLY A 79 6.52 -3.73 6.79
CA GLY A 79 6.23 -3.79 8.23
C GLY A 79 7.48 -3.72 9.11
N GLY A 80 8.36 -2.76 8.83
CA GLY A 80 9.64 -2.59 9.54
C GLY A 80 10.79 -3.49 9.04
N LYS A 81 10.58 -4.28 7.97
CA LYS A 81 11.63 -5.07 7.29
C LYS A 81 12.20 -4.33 6.08
N SER A 82 12.42 -3.02 6.22
CA SER A 82 13.01 -2.19 5.16
C SER A 82 14.35 -2.75 4.66
N GLY A 83 15.10 -3.48 5.50
CA GLY A 83 16.32 -4.18 5.11
C GLY A 83 16.17 -5.20 3.97
N LYS A 84 14.94 -5.61 3.62
CA LYS A 84 14.66 -6.46 2.45
C LYS A 84 14.54 -5.70 1.14
N ILE A 85 14.54 -4.37 1.17
CA ILE A 85 14.32 -3.57 -0.03
C ILE A 85 15.38 -3.85 -1.09
N GLU A 86 16.64 -4.02 -0.68
CA GLU A 86 17.75 -4.28 -1.60
C GLU A 86 17.61 -5.63 -2.30
N GLU A 87 17.15 -6.66 -1.57
CA GLU A 87 16.87 -7.99 -2.14
C GLU A 87 15.71 -7.93 -3.15
N ILE A 88 14.68 -7.13 -2.85
CA ILE A 88 13.51 -6.98 -3.72
C ILE A 88 13.84 -6.15 -4.96
N CYS A 89 14.59 -5.05 -4.81
CA CYS A 89 15.01 -4.21 -5.92
C CYS A 89 15.99 -4.91 -6.88
N ALA A 90 16.67 -5.96 -6.41
CA ALA A 90 17.49 -6.83 -7.25
C ALA A 90 16.68 -7.81 -8.13
N LEU A 91 15.38 -7.96 -7.90
CA LEU A 91 14.48 -8.69 -8.80
C LEU A 91 14.18 -7.85 -10.05
N PRO A 92 13.68 -8.44 -11.15
CA PRO A 92 13.37 -7.69 -12.37
C PRO A 92 12.09 -6.85 -12.22
N ILE A 93 11.98 -6.03 -11.18
CA ILE A 93 10.96 -4.99 -11.11
C ILE A 93 11.40 -3.77 -11.93
N ASP A 94 10.42 -2.99 -12.35
CA ASP A 94 10.61 -1.83 -13.21
C ASP A 94 10.60 -0.52 -12.44
N GLY A 95 9.89 -0.50 -11.31
CA GLY A 95 9.73 0.70 -10.50
C GLY A 95 9.46 0.45 -9.03
N LEU A 96 9.58 1.53 -8.26
CA LEU A 96 9.36 1.57 -6.82
C LEU A 96 8.53 2.79 -6.47
N GLU A 97 7.44 2.58 -5.72
CA GLU A 97 6.66 3.66 -5.14
C GLU A 97 7.44 4.29 -3.99
N ALA A 98 8.30 5.26 -4.32
CA ALA A 98 9.15 5.93 -3.35
C ALA A 98 8.37 6.99 -2.56
N MET A 99 7.30 7.54 -3.14
CA MET A 99 6.49 8.60 -2.54
C MET A 99 5.05 8.11 -2.37
N SER A 100 4.54 8.15 -1.15
CA SER A 100 3.20 7.67 -0.83
C SER A 100 2.61 8.46 0.33
N SER A 101 1.28 8.47 0.45
CA SER A 101 0.58 9.04 1.60
C SER A 101 0.95 8.38 2.94
N TYR A 102 1.61 7.22 2.91
CA TYR A 102 2.08 6.51 4.10
C TYR A 102 3.55 6.74 4.44
N HIS A 103 4.31 7.43 3.59
CA HIS A 103 5.75 7.62 3.83
C HIS A 103 5.98 8.91 4.61
N SER A 104 6.75 8.80 5.69
CA SER A 104 7.44 9.96 6.25
C SER A 104 8.46 10.51 5.25
N PRO A 105 8.92 11.77 5.41
CA PRO A 105 9.97 12.32 4.57
C PRO A 105 11.25 11.46 4.51
N ASP A 106 11.63 10.86 5.65
CA ASP A 106 12.81 9.99 5.76
C ASP A 106 12.61 8.67 5.01
N GLU A 107 11.42 8.07 5.10
CA GLU A 107 11.07 6.87 4.32
C GLU A 107 11.05 7.18 2.82
N ALA A 108 10.46 8.31 2.42
CA ALA A 108 10.42 8.70 1.02
C ALA A 108 11.83 8.91 0.45
N ALA A 109 12.73 9.57 1.20
CA ALA A 109 14.12 9.71 0.84
C ALA A 109 14.83 8.34 0.73
N TYR A 110 14.62 7.46 1.72
CA TYR A 110 15.20 6.13 1.74
C TYR A 110 14.81 5.28 0.51
N TYR A 111 13.53 5.25 0.16
CA TYR A 111 13.07 4.49 -1.02
C TYR A 111 13.45 5.16 -2.34
N THR A 112 13.55 6.49 -2.38
CA THR A 112 14.08 7.20 -3.56
C THR A 112 15.52 6.77 -3.83
N GLU A 113 16.38 6.79 -2.81
CA GLU A 113 17.77 6.35 -2.93
C GLU A 113 17.88 4.87 -3.34
N ALA A 114 17.03 4.00 -2.79
CA ALA A 114 17.00 2.60 -3.18
C ALA A 114 16.62 2.42 -4.66
N ALA A 115 15.58 3.13 -5.15
CA ALA A 115 15.19 3.06 -6.56
C ALA A 115 16.31 3.52 -7.49
N LEU A 116 16.96 4.65 -7.17
CA LEU A 116 18.04 5.21 -7.97
C LEU A 116 19.25 4.26 -8.04
N ARG A 117 19.64 3.64 -6.91
CA ARG A 117 20.74 2.65 -6.87
C ARG A 117 20.49 1.45 -7.79
N HIS A 118 19.24 1.03 -7.94
CA HIS A 118 18.84 -0.13 -8.74
C HIS A 118 18.32 0.24 -10.13
N ASN A 119 18.44 1.51 -10.54
CA ASN A 119 17.96 2.02 -11.84
C ASN A 119 16.46 1.71 -12.09
N LEU A 120 15.67 1.82 -11.02
CA LEU A 120 14.22 1.64 -11.03
C LEU A 120 13.52 2.98 -11.28
N VAL A 121 12.40 2.92 -11.98
CA VAL A 121 11.53 4.08 -12.17
C VAL A 121 10.92 4.48 -10.82
N LEU A 122 11.05 5.75 -10.46
CA LEU A 122 10.35 6.31 -9.31
C LEU A 122 8.87 6.43 -9.63
N THR A 123 8.02 5.95 -8.73
CA THR A 123 6.56 6.16 -8.84
C THR A 123 6.02 6.76 -7.55
N CYS A 124 4.78 7.23 -7.62
CA CYS A 124 4.07 7.73 -6.46
C CYS A 124 2.58 7.37 -6.53
N GLY A 125 1.93 7.31 -5.37
CA GLY A 125 0.51 7.02 -5.28
C GLY A 125 -0.10 7.43 -3.95
N SER A 126 -1.34 7.93 -4.03
CA SER A 126 -2.11 8.28 -2.83
C SER A 126 -2.63 7.06 -2.09
N ASP A 127 -2.85 5.95 -2.79
CA ASP A 127 -3.61 4.80 -2.29
C ASP A 127 -4.99 5.19 -1.74
N PHE A 128 -5.65 6.12 -2.43
CA PHE A 128 -6.97 6.64 -2.07
C PHE A 128 -8.06 5.56 -2.11
N HIS A 129 -8.83 5.47 -1.02
CA HIS A 129 -9.92 4.50 -0.87
C HIS A 129 -11.26 5.16 -0.48
N GLY A 130 -11.41 6.46 -0.72
CA GLY A 130 -12.62 7.22 -0.40
C GLY A 130 -12.97 7.15 1.07
N ARG A 131 -14.25 6.86 1.37
CA ARG A 131 -14.78 6.82 2.75
C ARG A 131 -14.06 5.84 3.67
N ARG A 132 -13.31 4.87 3.13
CA ARG A 132 -12.52 3.92 3.93
C ARG A 132 -11.20 4.49 4.44
N ARG A 133 -10.66 5.52 3.77
CA ARG A 133 -9.46 6.25 4.17
C ARG A 133 -9.73 7.75 4.01
N PRO A 134 -10.63 8.33 4.83
CA PRO A 134 -11.11 9.69 4.63
C PRO A 134 -10.02 10.76 4.84
N SER A 135 -8.89 10.40 5.44
CA SER A 135 -7.72 11.27 5.65
C SER A 135 -6.78 11.35 4.44
N ILE A 136 -7.02 10.55 3.40
CA ILE A 136 -6.23 10.53 2.18
C ILE A 136 -7.09 11.12 1.06
N GLU A 137 -6.52 12.04 0.29
CA GLU A 137 -7.12 12.55 -0.94
C GLU A 137 -6.35 12.06 -2.16
N VAL A 138 -7.01 12.01 -3.31
CA VAL A 138 -6.36 11.66 -4.58
C VAL A 138 -5.20 12.63 -4.84
N GLY A 139 -4.03 12.09 -5.16
CA GLY A 139 -2.80 12.88 -5.41
C GLY A 139 -2.00 13.22 -4.16
N THR A 140 -2.48 12.92 -2.95
CA THR A 140 -1.70 13.13 -1.73
C THR A 140 -0.47 12.21 -1.69
N GLY A 141 0.65 12.72 -1.18
CA GLY A 141 1.90 11.95 -1.05
C GLY A 141 2.66 11.78 -2.37
N CYS A 142 2.18 12.38 -3.46
CA CYS A 142 2.89 12.53 -4.72
C CYS A 142 3.51 13.93 -4.84
N ARG A 143 4.70 14.02 -5.44
CA ARG A 143 5.14 15.28 -6.05
C ARG A 143 4.58 15.33 -7.47
N GLU A 144 3.98 16.46 -7.86
CA GLU A 144 3.65 16.71 -9.26
C GLU A 144 4.95 16.82 -10.04
N SER A 145 5.18 15.86 -10.95
CA SER A 145 6.31 15.87 -11.85
C SER A 145 5.99 14.94 -13.02
N ASP A 146 6.09 15.48 -14.23
CA ASP A 146 6.02 14.71 -15.49
C ASP A 146 7.15 13.65 -15.55
N ASP A 147 8.19 13.80 -14.71
CA ASP A 147 9.37 12.93 -14.67
C ASP A 147 9.08 11.53 -14.10
N LEU A 148 7.88 11.26 -13.55
CA LEU A 148 7.52 9.93 -13.03
C LEU A 148 6.82 9.06 -14.07
N LEU A 149 6.00 9.66 -14.94
CA LEU A 149 5.14 8.91 -15.86
C LEU A 149 5.89 8.49 -17.13
N ASP A 150 6.64 9.41 -17.74
CA ASP A 150 7.35 9.14 -19.00
C ASP A 150 8.35 7.99 -18.89
N PRO A 151 9.18 7.86 -17.83
CA PRO A 151 10.07 6.71 -17.68
C PRO A 151 9.31 5.40 -17.50
N LEU A 152 8.13 5.42 -16.87
CA LEU A 152 7.31 4.22 -16.71
C LEU A 152 6.69 3.80 -18.04
N LEU A 153 6.19 4.76 -18.82
CA LEU A 153 5.68 4.51 -20.18
C LEU A 153 6.78 3.99 -21.11
N ALA A 154 7.98 4.56 -21.03
CA ALA A 154 9.14 4.05 -21.78
C ALA A 154 9.47 2.61 -21.38
N ARG A 155 9.38 2.27 -20.09
CA ARG A 155 9.63 0.91 -19.61
C ARG A 155 8.59 -0.09 -20.09
N ILE A 156 7.32 0.28 -20.11
CA ILE A 156 6.22 -0.52 -20.67
C ILE A 156 6.49 -0.87 -22.14
N SER A 157 7.05 0.07 -22.92
CA SER A 157 7.37 -0.17 -24.34
C SER A 157 8.38 -1.29 -24.58
N TRP A 158 9.20 -1.67 -23.59
CA TRP A 158 10.18 -2.76 -23.72
C TRP A 158 9.53 -4.14 -23.79
N TYR A 159 8.28 -4.25 -23.31
CA TYR A 159 7.57 -5.51 -23.26
C TYR A 159 6.60 -5.70 -24.42
N GLN A 160 6.37 -4.69 -25.28
CA GLN A 160 5.49 -4.76 -26.46
C GLN A 160 6.17 -5.47 -27.65
#